data_AF-A0AAN8C556-F1
#
_entry.id   AF-A0AAN8C556-F1
#
_cell.length_a   1.000
_cell.length_b   1.000
_cell.length_c   1.000
_cell.angle_alpha   90.00
_cell.angle_beta   90.00
_cell.angle_gamma   90.00
#
_symmetry.space_group_name_H-M   'P 1'
#
loop_
_entity.id
_entity.type
_entity.pdbx_description
1 polymer ?
#
loop_
_entity_poly.entity_id
_entity_poly.type
_entity_poly.pdbx_seq_one_letter_code
_entity_poly.pdbx_strand_id
1 'polypeptide(L)'
;MSITHEEADTMIIRQIAYVGASEVLVVADDTDVFVLLCHFVFESDITGHVMMVSPVKGRSFIDINVSAEKNRDVMGNLLAAHGVTGCDTFAT
;
A
#
# COMPACT_ATOMS: atom_id res chain seq x y z
N MET A 1 -27.65 -1.46 -13.28
CA MET A 1 -27.26 -1.34 -11.86
C MET A 1 -25.76 -1.64 -11.80
N SER A 2 -24.95 -0.60 -11.99
CA SER A 2 -23.48 -0.71 -11.95
C SER A 2 -23.09 -0.88 -10.49
N ILE A 3 -22.65 -2.08 -10.12
CA ILE A 3 -21.93 -2.25 -8.86
C ILE A 3 -20.63 -1.49 -9.08
N THR A 4 -20.46 -0.34 -8.41
CA THR A 4 -19.19 0.38 -8.32
C THR A 4 -18.25 -0.50 -7.51
N HIS A 5 -17.69 -1.53 -8.14
CA HIS A 5 -16.77 -2.45 -7.50
C HIS A 5 -15.45 -1.69 -7.38
N GLU A 6 -15.28 -1.01 -6.25
CA GLU A 6 -14.00 -0.44 -5.90
C GLU A 6 -12.98 -1.56 -5.75
N GLU A 7 -11.76 -1.32 -6.22
CA GLU A 7 -10.70 -2.31 -6.23
C GLU A 7 -10.24 -2.62 -4.79
N ALA A 8 -9.81 -3.86 -4.57
CA ALA A 8 -9.56 -4.37 -3.23
C ALA A 8 -8.44 -3.61 -2.53
N ASP A 9 -7.43 -3.18 -3.29
CA ASP A 9 -6.31 -2.35 -2.82
C ASP A 9 -6.81 -1.05 -2.17
N THR A 10 -7.65 -0.28 -2.86
CA THR A 10 -8.19 1.00 -2.41
C THR A 10 -9.05 0.82 -1.16
N MET A 11 -9.83 -0.26 -1.11
CA MET A 11 -10.64 -0.62 0.06
C MET A 11 -9.80 -0.96 1.29
N ILE A 12 -8.68 -1.68 1.11
CA ILE A 12 -7.76 -2.01 2.20
C ILE A 12 -7.19 -0.73 2.81
N ILE A 13 -6.66 0.17 1.97
CA ILE A 13 -6.05 1.44 2.42
C ILE A 13 -7.07 2.28 3.17
N ARG A 14 -8.27 2.45 2.61
CA ARG A 14 -9.34 3.23 3.25
C ARG A 14 -9.72 2.68 4.61
N GLN A 15 -9.81 1.36 4.76
CA GLN A 15 -10.13 0.77 6.06
C GLN A 15 -9.04 0.95 7.10
N ILE A 16 -7.78 0.89 6.70
CA ILE A 16 -6.66 1.14 7.62
C ILE A 16 -6.72 2.57 8.13
N ALA A 17 -6.86 3.54 7.22
CA ALA A 17 -6.96 4.96 7.58
C ALA A 17 -8.22 5.25 8.44
N TYR A 18 -9.36 4.65 8.11
CA TYR A 18 -10.61 4.86 8.84
C TYR A 18 -10.58 4.27 10.25
N VAL A 19 -10.06 3.05 10.41
CA VAL A 19 -10.00 2.38 11.72
C VAL A 19 -8.96 3.04 12.63
N GLY A 20 -7.83 3.49 12.06
CA GLY A 20 -6.78 4.16 12.83
C GLY A 20 -6.12 3.25 13.88
N ALA A 21 -5.94 1.97 13.57
CA ALA A 21 -5.31 1.01 14.48
C ALA A 21 -3.83 1.32 14.69
N SER A 22 -3.31 1.04 15.89
CA SER A 22 -1.89 1.23 16.22
C SER A 22 -0.95 0.25 15.51
N GLU A 23 -1.44 -0.95 15.22
CA GLU A 23 -0.71 -2.01 14.52
C GLU A 23 -1.62 -2.65 13.48
N VAL A 24 -1.09 -2.85 12.28
CA VAL A 24 -1.83 -3.36 11.12
C VAL A 24 -0.98 -4.41 10.42
N LEU A 25 -1.59 -5.57 10.16
CA LEU A 25 -1.02 -6.60 9.29
C LEU A 25 -1.88 -6.74 8.04
N VAL A 26 -1.29 -6.41 6.89
CA VAL A 26 -1.90 -6.57 5.58
C VAL A 26 -1.41 -7.87 4.94
N VAL A 27 -2.33 -8.72 4.48
CA VAL A 27 -1.99 -9.94 3.77
C VAL A 27 -2.23 -9.72 2.28
N ALA A 28 -1.15 -9.49 1.52
CA ALA A 28 -1.21 -9.22 0.09
C ALA A 28 0.14 -9.57 -0.57
N ASP A 29 0.09 -9.95 -1.86
CA ASP A 29 1.27 -10.13 -2.74
C ASP A 29 1.30 -9.09 -3.87
N ASP A 30 0.43 -8.09 -3.75
CA ASP A 30 0.14 -7.10 -4.78
C ASP A 30 1.04 -5.87 -4.62
N THR A 31 1.63 -5.41 -5.72
CA THR A 31 2.53 -4.24 -5.71
C THR A 31 1.74 -2.95 -5.52
N ASP A 32 0.50 -2.86 -6.00
CA ASP A 32 -0.34 -1.67 -5.88
C ASP A 32 -0.67 -1.43 -4.39
N VAL A 33 -0.98 -2.50 -3.65
CA VAL A 33 -1.16 -2.45 -2.20
C VAL A 33 0.12 -1.96 -1.50
N PHE A 34 1.29 -2.50 -1.86
CA PHE A 34 2.56 -2.09 -1.26
C PHE A 34 2.85 -0.59 -1.50
N VAL A 35 2.67 -0.14 -2.73
CA VAL A 35 2.92 1.25 -3.15
C VAL A 35 1.99 2.21 -2.43
N LEU A 36 0.69 1.90 -2.38
CA LEU A 36 -0.29 2.73 -1.69
C LEU A 36 -0.02 2.78 -0.19
N LEU A 37 0.30 1.66 0.46
CA LEU A 37 0.65 1.65 1.89
C LEU A 37 1.85 2.53 2.19
N CYS A 38 2.92 2.45 1.38
CA CYS A 38 4.10 3.31 1.54
C CYS A 38 3.74 4.80 1.39
N HIS A 39 2.94 5.14 0.39
CA HIS A 39 2.52 6.52 0.15
C HIS A 39 1.72 7.10 1.33
N PHE A 40 0.68 6.41 1.80
CA PHE A 40 -0.18 6.93 2.87
C PHE A 40 0.45 6.90 4.26
N VAL A 41 1.42 6.01 4.51
CA VAL A 41 2.26 6.08 5.72
C VAL A 41 3.20 7.29 5.65
N PHE A 42 3.79 7.57 4.47
CA PHE A 42 4.69 8.71 4.28
C PHE A 42 3.97 10.06 4.41
N GLU A 43 2.78 10.21 3.81
CA GLU A 43 1.95 11.43 3.91
C GLU A 43 1.31 11.61 5.30
N SER A 44 1.51 10.66 6.23
CA SER A 44 1.00 10.67 7.60
C SER A 44 -0.53 10.50 7.74
N ASP A 45 -1.20 10.01 6.69
CA ASP A 45 -2.62 9.63 6.75
C ASP A 45 -2.82 8.29 7.51
N ILE A 46 -1.80 7.42 7.48
CA ILE A 46 -1.74 6.20 8.29
C ILE A 46 -0.59 6.33 9.30
N THR A 47 -0.93 6.45 10.58
CA THR A 47 0.05 6.70 11.66
C THR A 47 0.43 5.45 12.46
N GLY A 48 -0.31 4.35 12.28
CA GLY A 48 0.00 3.06 12.89
C GLY A 48 1.24 2.39 12.30
N HIS A 49 1.74 1.37 12.98
CA HIS A 49 2.77 0.49 12.46
C HIS A 49 2.16 -0.54 11.52
N VAL A 50 2.61 -0.56 10.27
CA VAL A 50 2.04 -1.37 9.20
C VAL A 50 3.05 -2.38 8.70
N MET A 51 2.66 -3.65 8.76
CA MET A 51 3.38 -4.78 8.18
C MET A 51 2.57 -5.34 7.01
N MET A 52 3.26 -5.80 5.98
CA MET A 52 2.68 -6.53 4.86
C MET A 52 3.30 -7.91 4.75
N VAL A 53 2.49 -8.93 4.50
CA VAL A 53 2.97 -10.31 4.31
C VAL A 53 2.27 -10.95 3.12
N SER A 54 3.02 -11.73 2.35
CA SER A 54 2.45 -12.49 1.25
C SER A 54 1.55 -13.64 1.78
N PRO A 55 0.42 -13.94 1.11
CA PRO A 55 -0.41 -15.11 1.41
C PRO A 55 0.30 -16.45 1.11
N VAL A 56 1.36 -16.43 0.28
CA VAL A 56 2.19 -17.61 -0.02
C VAL A 56 3.11 -17.92 1.17
N LYS A 57 3.01 -19.15 1.68
CA LYS A 57 3.80 -19.63 2.82
C LYS A 57 5.31 -19.52 2.56
N GLY A 58 6.04 -19.10 3.59
CA GLY A 58 7.51 -19.03 3.56
C GLY A 58 8.09 -17.76 2.95
N ARG A 59 7.25 -16.81 2.51
CA ARG A 59 7.71 -15.47 2.12
C ARG A 59 7.87 -14.55 3.31
N SER A 60 8.74 -13.56 3.18
CA SER A 60 9.11 -12.63 4.24
C SER A 60 8.01 -11.61 4.52
N PHE A 61 7.99 -11.12 5.76
CA PHE A 61 7.26 -9.93 6.14
C PHE A 61 8.00 -8.69 5.65
N ILE A 62 7.24 -7.67 5.25
CA ILE A 62 7.73 -6.37 4.82
C ILE A 62 7.21 -5.35 5.81
N ASP A 63 8.12 -4.60 6.41
CA ASP A 63 7.80 -3.46 7.25
C ASP A 63 7.61 -2.22 6.35
N ILE A 64 6.37 -1.73 6.28
CA ILE A 64 6.02 -0.62 5.38
C ILE A 64 6.62 0.68 5.90
N ASN A 65 6.55 0.95 7.20
CA ASN A 65 7.07 2.18 7.79
C ASN A 65 8.59 2.28 7.54
N VAL A 66 9.33 1.18 7.75
CA VAL A 66 10.76 1.13 7.48
C VAL A 66 11.04 1.26 5.97
N SER A 67 10.21 0.67 5.12
CA SER A 67 10.37 0.77 3.66
C SER A 67 10.17 2.20 3.16
N ALA A 68 9.13 2.89 3.66
CA ALA A 68 8.86 4.28 3.34
C ALA A 68 9.99 5.21 3.82
N GLU A 69 10.48 5.03 5.05
CA GLU A 69 11.57 5.86 5.59
C GLU A 69 12.89 5.61 4.86
N LYS A 70 13.23 4.36 4.53
CA LYS A 70 14.46 4.04 3.78
C LYS A 70 14.48 4.64 2.38
N ASN A 71 13.31 4.87 1.79
CA ASN A 71 13.14 5.38 0.43
C ASN A 71 12.54 6.80 0.43
N ARG A 72 12.67 7.54 1.53
CA ARG A 72 12.03 8.83 1.76
C ARG A 72 12.21 9.83 0.62
N ASP A 73 13.41 9.85 0.03
CA ASP A 73 13.78 10.78 -1.05
C ASP A 73 12.93 10.62 -2.31
N VAL A 74 12.35 9.44 -2.53
CA VAL A 74 11.52 9.14 -3.72
C VAL A 74 10.03 9.03 -3.41
N MET A 75 9.62 8.99 -2.13
CA MET A 75 8.22 8.76 -1.74
C MET A 75 7.26 9.80 -2.32
N GLY A 76 7.65 11.07 -2.38
CA GLY A 76 6.81 12.13 -2.94
C GLY A 76 6.47 11.96 -4.44
N ASN A 77 7.25 11.15 -5.16
CA ASN A 77 7.01 10.84 -6.58
C ASN A 77 6.63 9.37 -6.79
N LEU A 78 6.42 8.59 -5.73
CA LEU A 78 6.23 7.14 -5.81
C LEU A 78 5.03 6.76 -6.69
N LEU A 79 3.86 7.39 -6.48
CA LEU A 79 2.66 7.10 -7.26
C LEU A 79 2.82 7.47 -8.74
N ALA A 80 3.50 8.59 -9.02
CA ALA A 80 3.77 9.01 -10.38
C ALA A 80 4.73 8.04 -11.09
N ALA A 81 5.78 7.58 -10.39
CA ALA A 81 6.69 6.58 -10.90
C ALA A 81 5.98 5.26 -11.19
N HIS A 82 5.19 4.77 -10.22
CA HIS A 82 4.39 3.54 -10.34
C HIS A 82 3.44 3.58 -11.54
N GLY A 83 2.73 4.69 -11.73
CA GLY A 83 1.83 4.89 -12.87
C GLY A 83 2.51 4.89 -14.23
N VAL A 84 3.83 5.15 -14.31
CA VAL A 84 4.61 5.13 -15.57
C VAL A 84 5.35 3.79 -15.76
N THR A 85 5.78 3.13 -14.68
CA THR A 85 6.55 1.88 -14.76
C THR A 85 5.69 0.62 -14.81
N GLY A 86 4.43 0.72 -14.39
CA GLY A 86 3.49 -0.40 -14.42
C GLY A 86 2.63 -0.41 -13.16
N CYS A 87 1.38 -0.05 -13.33
CA CYS A 87 0.26 -0.24 -12.42
C CYS A 87 -0.83 -0.96 -13.24
N ASP A 88 -1.69 -1.76 -12.61
CA ASP A 88 -2.70 -2.57 -13.32
C ASP A 88 -3.67 -1.71 -14.16
N THR A 89 -3.71 -0.39 -13.92
CA THR A 89 -4.53 0.57 -14.68
C THR A 89 -3.87 1.14 -15.94
N PHE A 90 -2.60 0.85 -16.24
CA PHE A 90 -1.95 1.38 -17.44
C PHE A 90 -2.27 0.51 -18.67
N ALA A 91 -3.01 1.08 -19.62
CA ALA A 91 -3.26 0.46 -20.91
C ALA A 91 -1.99 0.42 -21.77
N THR A 92 -1.59 -0.77 -22.21
CA THR A 92 -0.78 -0.95 -23.43
C THR A 92 -1.55 -0.56 -24.67
#